data_AF-A0A537VUQ1-F1
#
_entry.id   AF-A0A537VUQ1-F1
#
_cell.length_a   1.000
_cell.length_b   1.000
_cell.length_c   1.000
_cell.angle_alpha   90.00
_cell.angle_beta   90.00
_cell.angle_gamma   90.00
#
_symmetry.space_group_name_H-M   'P 1'
#
loop_
_entity.id
_entity.type
_entity.pdbx_description
1 polymer ?
#
loop_
_entity_poly.entity_id
_entity_poly.type
_entity_poly.pdbx_seq_one_letter_code
_entity_poly.pdbx_strand_id
1 'polypeptide(L)' 'MLDQAQRRDAGAKLVALARAATQAVETLLADATAAVRRRVMVDDQVVDRLLDREQRATHGLAWLATYVESVRQLAAYAER' A
#
# COMPACT_ATOMS: atom_id res chain seq x y z
N MET A 1 -2.38 -33.21 5.65
CA MET A 1 -3.23 -32.22 6.33
C MET A 1 -2.46 -31.73 7.54
N LEU A 2 -2.29 -30.41 7.72
CA LEU A 2 -1.57 -29.87 8.88
C LEU A 2 -2.34 -30.16 10.16
N ASP A 3 -1.63 -30.54 11.22
CA ASP A 3 -2.21 -30.64 12.55
C ASP A 3 -2.48 -29.25 13.16
N GLN A 4 -3.09 -29.23 14.35
CA GLN A 4 -3.48 -27.99 15.00
C GLN A 4 -2.29 -27.12 15.43
N ALA A 5 -1.17 -27.72 15.84
CA ALA A 5 0.03 -26.98 16.24
C ALA A 5 0.72 -26.37 15.03
N GLN A 6 0.82 -27.13 13.95
CA GLN A 6 1.36 -26.68 12.67
C GLN A 6 0.52 -25.54 12.06
N ARG A 7 -0.82 -25.59 12.17
CA ARG A 7 -1.69 -24.49 11.72
C ARG A 7 -1.49 -23.21 12.54
N ARG A 8 -1.27 -23.32 13.85
CA ARG A 8 -1.00 -22.16 14.73
C ARG A 8 0.34 -21.51 14.40
N ASP A 9 1.40 -22.29 14.23
CA ASP A 9 2.72 -21.80 13.84
C ASP A 9 2.69 -21.13 12.46
N ALA A 10 2.02 -21.76 11.48
CA ALA A 10 1.81 -21.17 10.17
C ALA A 10 1.04 -19.84 10.23
N GLY A 11 0.01 -19.76 11.09
CA GLY A 11 -0.73 -18.52 11.34
C GLY A 11 0.15 -17.40 11.91
N ALA A 12 0.95 -17.70 12.93
CA ALA A 12 1.88 -16.73 13.51
C ALA A 12 2.91 -16.21 12.50
N LYS A 13 3.46 -17.10 11.67
CA LYS A 13 4.36 -16.72 10.56
C LYS A 13 3.68 -15.86 9.52
N LEU A 14 2.42 -16.16 9.17
CA LEU A 14 1.65 -15.37 8.21
C LEU A 14 1.37 -13.95 8.74
N VAL A 15 1.02 -13.81 10.02
CA VAL A 15 0.83 -12.50 10.66
C VAL A 15 2.13 -11.68 10.66
N ALA A 16 3.26 -12.32 11.00
CA ALA A 16 4.56 -11.66 10.94
C ALA A 16 4.92 -11.19 9.52
N LEU A 17 4.64 -12.01 8.51
CA LEU A 17 4.84 -11.65 7.10
C LEU A 17 3.92 -10.50 6.67
N ALA A 18 2.65 -10.52 7.09
CA ALA A 18 1.69 -9.46 6.77
C ALA A 18 2.14 -8.10 7.34
N ARG A 19 2.62 -8.06 8.59
CA ARG A 19 3.20 -6.85 9.19
C ARG A 19 4.39 -6.29 8.40
N ALA A 20 5.32 -7.17 8.02
CA ALA A 20 6.48 -6.78 7.22
C ALA A 20 6.07 -6.26 5.84
N ALA A 21 5.08 -6.91 5.21
CA ALA A 21 4.52 -6.48 3.94
C ALA A 21 3.88 -5.09 4.04
N THR A 22 3.08 -4.83 5.09
CA THR A 22 2.49 -3.50 5.34
C THR A 22 3.54 -2.40 5.37
N GLN A 23 4.62 -2.57 6.15
CA GLN A 23 5.69 -1.57 6.23
C GLN A 23 6.38 -1.32 4.89
N ALA A 24 6.64 -2.39 4.13
CA ALA A 24 7.26 -2.30 2.81
C ALA A 24 6.36 -1.55 1.80
N VAL A 25 5.06 -1.85 1.76
CA VAL A 25 4.14 -1.21 0.81
C VAL A 25 3.78 0.21 1.21
N GLU A 26 3.78 0.55 2.50
CA GLU A 26 3.63 1.94 2.97
C GLU A 26 4.80 2.81 2.53
N THR A 27 6.04 2.28 2.60
CA THR A 27 7.23 2.96 2.10
C THR A 27 7.12 3.20 0.59
N LEU A 28 6.72 2.16 -0.17
CA LEU A 28 6.50 2.29 -1.61
C LEU A 28 5.40 3.32 -1.94
N LEU A 29 4.33 3.37 -1.16
CA LEU A 29 3.25 4.34 -1.35
C LEU A 29 3.74 5.78 -1.13
N ALA A 30 4.57 6.01 -0.11
CA ALA A 30 5.16 7.33 0.16
C ALA A 30 6.04 7.79 -1.02
N ASP A 31 6.89 6.90 -1.54
CA ASP A 31 7.75 7.17 -2.69
C ASP A 31 6.94 7.45 -3.97
N ALA A 32 5.92 6.62 -4.23
CA ALA A 32 5.02 6.80 -5.37
C ALA A 32 4.24 8.12 -5.26
N THR A 33 3.78 8.48 -4.06
CA THR A 33 3.09 9.75 -3.80
C THR A 33 4.01 10.92 -4.10
N ALA A 34 5.25 10.90 -3.60
CA ALA A 34 6.23 11.94 -3.88
C ALA A 34 6.54 12.04 -5.38
N ALA A 35 6.65 10.90 -6.08
CA ALA A 35 6.92 10.86 -7.50
C ALA A 35 5.78 11.44 -8.35
N VAL A 36 4.53 11.09 -8.06
CA VAL A 36 3.37 11.65 -8.77
C VAL A 36 3.18 13.13 -8.44
N ARG A 37 3.37 13.51 -7.16
CA ARG A 37 3.30 14.90 -6.69
C ARG A 37 4.21 15.83 -7.51
N ARG A 38 5.46 15.42 -7.78
CA ARG A 38 6.41 16.19 -8.61
C ARG A 38 5.96 16.41 -10.05
N ARG A 39 5.01 15.61 -10.56
CA ARG A 39 4.51 15.72 -11.94
C ARG A 39 3.25 16.57 -12.05
N VAL A 40 2.50 16.73 -10.97
CA VAL A 40 1.17 17.33 -10.97
C VAL A 40 1.08 18.65 -10.20
N MET A 41 2.18 19.07 -9.55
CA MET A 41 2.23 20.32 -8.80
C MET A 41 3.19 21.35 -9.39
N VAL A 42 2.82 22.62 -9.27
CA VAL A 42 3.63 23.81 -9.56
C VAL A 42 3.43 24.78 -8.40
N ASP A 43 4.50 25.35 -7.86
CA ASP A 43 4.45 26.28 -6.72
C ASP A 43 3.58 25.77 -5.55
N ASP A 44 3.77 24.48 -5.20
CA ASP A 44 3.03 23.74 -4.17
C ASP A 44 1.51 23.64 -4.37
N GLN A 45 1.00 23.98 -5.56
CA GLN A 45 -0.40 23.83 -5.93
C GLN A 45 -0.56 22.71 -6.96
N VAL A 46 -1.60 21.89 -6.79
CA VAL A 46 -1.98 20.89 -7.79
C VAL A 46 -2.58 21.61 -9.00
N VAL A 47 -2.17 21.18 -10.20
CA VAL A 47 -2.59 21.80 -11.46
C VAL A 47 -3.45 20.81 -12.26
N ASP A 48 -4.70 21.15 -12.53
CA ASP A 48 -5.68 20.27 -13.19
C ASP A 48 -5.21 19.72 -14.54
N ARG A 49 -4.68 20.58 -15.42
CA ARG A 49 -4.14 20.13 -16.72
C ARG A 49 -2.99 19.12 -16.60
N LEU A 50 -2.26 19.13 -15.47
CA LEU A 50 -1.19 18.17 -15.21
C LEU A 50 -1.75 16.86 -14.64
N LEU A 51 -2.82 16.91 -13.83
CA LEU A 51 -3.56 15.71 -13.43
C LEU A 51 -4.11 14.96 -14.65
N ASP A 52 -4.70 15.68 -15.61
CA ASP A 52 -5.23 15.09 -16.85
C ASP A 52 -4.11 14.49 -17.70
N ARG A 53 -2.98 15.20 -17.85
CA ARG A 53 -1.80 14.69 -18.56
C ARG A 53 -1.24 13.43 -17.91
N GLU A 54 -1.21 13.38 -16.59
CA GLU A 54 -0.64 12.28 -15.81
C GLU A 54 -1.70 11.28 -15.30
N GLN A 55 -2.87 11.20 -15.94
CA GLN A 55 -4.02 10.38 -15.51
C GLN A 55 -3.63 8.94 -15.14
N ARG A 56 -2.75 8.31 -15.93
CA ARG A 56 -2.28 6.94 -15.65
C ARG A 56 -1.53 6.87 -14.32
N ALA A 57 -0.67 7.84 -14.04
CA ALA A 57 0.12 7.88 -12.82
C ALA A 57 -0.74 8.23 -11.60
N THR A 58 -1.66 9.18 -11.73
CA THR A 58 -2.59 9.57 -10.65
C THR A 58 -3.56 8.43 -10.32
N HIS A 59 -4.15 7.78 -11.33
CA HIS A 59 -5.02 6.63 -11.12
C HIS A 59 -4.25 5.41 -10.60
N GLY A 60 -3.05 5.15 -11.12
CA GLY A 60 -2.18 4.10 -10.62
C GLY A 60 -1.81 4.28 -9.14
N LEU A 61 -1.54 5.52 -8.72
CA LEU A 61 -1.33 5.85 -7.31
C LEU A 61 -2.58 5.59 -6.46
N ALA A 62 -3.78 5.94 -6.95
CA ALA A 62 -5.02 5.69 -6.23
C ALA A 62 -5.27 4.18 -6.01
N TRP A 63 -5.01 3.35 -7.03
CA TRP A 63 -5.07 1.89 -6.89
C TRP A 63 -4.03 1.37 -5.90
N LEU A 64 -2.77 1.81 -6.02
CA LEU A 64 -1.72 1.40 -5.10
C LEU A 64 -2.10 1.72 -3.65
N ALA A 65 -2.59 2.94 -3.39
CA ALA A 65 -3.05 3.36 -2.06
C ALA A 65 -4.17 2.45 -1.54
N THR A 66 -5.12 2.07 -2.40
CA THR A 66 -6.22 1.16 -2.06
C THR A 66 -5.70 -0.23 -1.65
N TYR A 67 -4.73 -0.77 -2.38
CA TYR A 67 -4.14 -2.07 -2.06
C TYR A 67 -3.28 -2.04 -0.80
N VAL A 68 -2.52 -0.96 -0.58
CA VAL A 68 -1.76 -0.74 0.65
C VAL A 68 -2.69 -0.73 1.86
N GLU A 69 -3.79 0.00 1.78
CA GLU A 69 -4.80 0.05 2.83
C GLU A 69 -5.45 -1.34 3.05
N SER A 70 -5.72 -2.07 1.98
CA SER A 70 -6.26 -3.44 2.07
C SER A 70 -5.31 -4.38 2.82
N VAL A 71 -4.00 -4.33 2.52
CA VAL A 71 -2.97 -5.12 3.23
C VAL A 71 -2.90 -4.72 4.70
N ARG A 72 -2.90 -3.41 4.99
CA ARG A 72 -2.89 -2.88 6.36
C ARG A 72 -4.09 -3.36 7.18
N GLN A 73 -5.29 -3.28 6.63
CA GLN A 73 -6.52 -3.71 7.31
C GLN A 73 -6.58 -5.22 7.51
N LEU A 74 -6.14 -6.00 6.51
CA LEU A 74 -6.10 -7.46 6.61
C LEU A 74 -5.07 -7.92 7.66
N ALA A 75 -3.88 -7.30 7.70
CA ALA A 75 -2.88 -7.57 8.73
C ALA A 75 -3.42 -7.26 10.13
N ALA A 76 -4.02 -6.07 10.30
CA ALA A 76 -4.62 -5.68 11.57
C ALA A 76 -5.77 -6.60 12.00
N TYR A 77 -6.56 -7.12 11.06
CA TYR A 77 -7.60 -8.11 11.34
C TYR A 77 -7.00 -9.44 11.80
N ALA A 78 -5.95 -9.93 11.13
CA ALA A 78 -5.33 -11.21 11.46
C ALA A 78 -4.62 -11.23 12.84
N GLU A 79 -4.38 -10.06 13.42
CA GLU A 79 -3.81 -9.91 14.77
C GLU A 79 -4.83 -9.97 15.91
N ARG A 80 -6.13 -9.84 15.60
CA ARG A 80 -7.23 -9.88 16.56
C ARG A 80 -7.79 -11.29 16.72
#